data_AF-A0A2G9S836-F1
#
_entry.id   AF-A0A2G9S836-F1
#
_cell.length_a   1.000
_cell.length_b   1.000
_cell.length_c   1.000
_cell.angle_alpha   90.00
_cell.angle_beta   90.00
_cell.angle_gamma   90.00
#
_symmetry.space_group_name_H-M   'P 1'
#
loop_
_entity.id
_entity.type
_entity.pdbx_description
1 polymer ?
#
loop_
_entity_poly.entity_id
_entity_poly.type
_entity_poly.pdbx_seq_one_letter_code
_entity_poly.pdbx_strand_id
1 'polypeptide(L)'
;MQQMFQNYVQSRTLQNWKFWLFSHIIRPLFDSFNRMVSTASMADLRETALDWLDQHCSLPALRPTVLSSLCQLSTSTSILTDPSLMPEQAMQAVTRGESGNNFY
;
A
#
# COMPACT_ATOMS: atom_id res chain seq x y z
N MET A 1 5.91 11.45 5.53
CA MET A 1 5.71 9.98 5.42
C MET A 1 5.13 9.58 4.06
N GLN A 2 4.05 10.21 3.58
CA GLN A 2 3.42 9.85 2.31
C GLN A 2 4.37 9.87 1.10
N GLN A 3 5.10 10.96 0.89
CA GLN A 3 6.07 11.05 -0.23
C GLN A 3 7.18 10.00 -0.13
N MET A 4 7.66 9.70 1.08
CA MET A 4 8.67 8.64 1.28
C MET A 4 8.13 7.27 0.89
N PHE A 5 6.87 6.97 1.22
CA PHE A 5 6.21 5.75 0.78
C PHE A 5 6.08 5.70 -0.75
N GLN A 6 5.63 6.79 -1.39
CA GLN A 6 5.50 6.83 -2.86
C GLN A 6 6.85 6.61 -3.56
N ASN A 7 7.90 7.31 -3.12
CA ASN A 7 9.25 7.17 -3.68
C ASN A 7 9.79 5.73 -3.48
N TYR A 8 9.52 5.14 -2.31
CA TYR A 8 9.90 3.74 -2.05
C TYR A 8 9.16 2.76 -2.95
N VAL A 9 7.84 2.94 -3.11
CA VAL A 9 7.02 2.11 -4.00
C VAL A 9 7.49 2.23 -5.44
N GLN A 10 7.77 3.45 -5.92
CA GLN A 10 8.28 3.68 -7.26
C GLN A 10 9.63 2.97 -7.46
N SER A 11 10.61 3.23 -6.60
CA SER A 11 11.94 2.63 -6.69
C SER A 11 11.90 1.09 -6.69
N ARG A 12 11.09 0.48 -5.81
CA ARG A 12 10.97 -0.98 -5.70
C ARG A 12 10.17 -1.59 -6.85
N THR A 13 9.17 -0.88 -7.37
CA THR A 13 8.40 -1.32 -8.55
C THR A 13 9.26 -1.35 -9.80
N LEU A 14 10.14 -0.36 -10.00
CA LEU A 14 11.09 -0.34 -11.12
C LEU A 14 12.09 -1.51 -11.07
N GLN A 15 12.45 -1.98 -9.88
CA GLN A 15 13.30 -3.18 -9.70
C GLN A 15 12.51 -4.48 -9.88
N ASN A 16 11.29 -4.52 -9.36
CA ASN A 16 10.42 -5.69 -9.41
C ASN A 16 8.96 -5.25 -9.42
N TRP A 17 8.31 -5.38 -10.58
CA TRP A 17 6.93 -4.94 -10.79
C TRP A 17 5.94 -5.58 -9.80
N LYS A 18 6.21 -6.79 -9.30
CA LYS A 18 5.35 -7.47 -8.31
C LYS A 18 5.23 -6.70 -7.00
N PHE A 19 6.21 -5.85 -6.69
CA PHE A 19 6.16 -4.99 -5.51
C PHE A 19 4.99 -4.00 -5.58
N TRP A 20 4.58 -3.58 -6.77
CA TRP A 20 3.43 -2.70 -6.96
C TRP A 20 2.12 -3.33 -6.46
N LEU A 21 1.91 -4.63 -6.70
CA LEU A 21 0.75 -5.35 -6.14
C LEU A 21 0.78 -5.36 -4.61
N PHE A 22 1.97 -5.60 -4.04
CA PHE A 22 2.14 -5.60 -2.59
C PHE A 22 1.91 -4.20 -1.99
N SER A 23 2.31 -3.14 -2.67
CA SER A 23 2.13 -1.78 -2.17
C SER A 23 0.65 -1.39 -2.07
N HIS A 24 -0.20 -1.86 -2.99
CA HIS A 24 -1.66 -1.69 -2.90
C HIS A 24 -2.28 -2.40 -1.70
N ILE A 25 -1.72 -3.54 -1.28
CA ILE A 25 -2.19 -4.28 -0.10
C ILE A 25 -1.74 -3.59 1.20
N ILE A 26 -0.51 -3.07 1.23
CA ILE A 26 0.05 -2.42 2.42
C ILE A 26 -0.41 -0.98 2.60
N ARG A 27 -0.81 -0.29 1.52
CA ARG A 27 -1.20 1.13 1.58
C ARG A 27 -2.26 1.44 2.65
N PRO A 28 -3.36 0.69 2.81
CA PRO A 28 -4.34 0.96 3.86
C PRO A 28 -3.75 0.85 5.28
N LEU A 29 -2.85 -0.11 5.50
CA LEU A 29 -2.15 -0.27 6.78
C LEU A 29 -1.22 0.91 7.05
N PHE A 30 -0.43 1.31 6.05
CA PHE A 30 0.44 2.49 6.14
C PHE A 30 -0.37 3.75 6.47
N ASP A 31 -1.47 3.99 5.76
CA ASP A 31 -2.31 5.18 5.98
C ASP A 31 -2.93 5.17 7.40
N SER A 32 -3.35 3.99 7.90
CA SER A 32 -3.86 3.85 9.27
C SER A 32 -2.77 4.07 10.33
N PHE A 33 -1.56 3.54 10.11
CA PHE A 33 -0.42 3.70 11.01
C PHE A 33 -0.07 5.18 11.19
N ASN A 34 0.05 5.91 10.08
CA ASN A 34 0.37 7.35 10.12
C ASN A 34 -0.72 8.19 10.80
N ARG A 35 -1.96 7.69 10.87
CA ARG A 35 -3.08 8.37 11.53
C ARG A 35 -3.12 8.09 13.03
N MET A 36 -2.78 6.88 13.45
CA MET A 36 -3.02 6.40 14.82
C MET A 36 -1.78 6.39 15.70
N VAL A 37 -0.59 6.22 15.12
CA VAL A 37 0.65 6.13 15.89
C VAL A 37 1.20 7.52 16.19
N SER A 38 1.43 7.78 17.47
CA SER A 38 1.98 9.05 17.94
C SER A 38 3.49 9.09 17.76
N THR A 39 4.03 10.24 17.39
CA THR A 39 5.48 10.49 17.35
C THR A 39 5.90 11.54 18.39
N ALA A 40 5.06 11.80 19.40
CA ALA A 40 5.30 12.85 20.40
C ALA A 40 6.48 12.55 21.33
N SER A 41 6.68 11.27 21.67
CA SER A 41 7.81 10.78 22.44
C SER A 41 8.13 9.34 22.04
N MET A 42 9.30 8.82 22.46
CA MET A 42 9.65 7.42 22.22
C MET A 42 8.70 6.45 22.95
N ALA A 43 8.24 6.82 24.15
CA ALA A 43 7.29 6.01 24.90
C ALA A 43 5.93 5.98 24.19
N ASP A 44 5.41 7.13 23.78
CA ASP A 44 4.13 7.21 23.06
C ASP A 44 4.20 6.47 21.72
N LEU A 45 5.31 6.61 21.00
CA LEU A 45 5.54 5.87 19.75
C LEU A 45 5.45 4.37 19.96
N ARG A 46 6.12 3.86 21.00
CA ARG A 46 6.13 2.43 21.31
C ARG A 46 4.73 1.95 21.66
N GLU A 47 4.08 2.58 22.63
CA GLU A 47 2.78 2.14 23.13
C GLU A 47 1.71 2.22 22.03
N THR A 48 1.61 3.37 21.35
CA THR A 48 0.60 3.53 20.28
C THR A 48 0.87 2.66 19.05
N ALA A 49 2.13 2.34 18.74
CA ALA A 49 2.45 1.39 17.66
C ALA A 49 2.07 -0.06 18.02
N LEU A 50 2.27 -0.47 19.28
CA LEU A 50 1.85 -1.79 19.75
C LEU A 50 0.32 -1.90 19.78
N ASP A 51 -0.38 -0.86 20.24
CA ASP A 51 -1.84 -0.81 20.23
C ASP A 51 -2.40 -0.87 18.80
N TRP A 52 -1.79 -0.11 17.86
CA TRP A 52 -2.17 -0.17 16.46
C TRP A 52 -1.95 -1.58 15.87
N LEU A 53 -0.84 -2.24 16.21
CA LEU A 53 -0.52 -3.58 15.74
C LEU A 53 -1.59 -4.59 16.20
N ASP A 54 -1.98 -4.56 17.47
CA ASP A 54 -2.98 -5.48 18.02
C ASP A 54 -4.35 -5.29 17.34
N GLN A 55 -4.74 -4.03 17.10
CA GLN A 55 -6.03 -3.68 16.51
C GLN A 55 -6.10 -3.93 14.99
N HIS A 56 -5.03 -3.66 14.24
CA HIS A 56 -5.07 -3.60 12.78
C HIS A 56 -4.34 -4.75 12.07
N CYS A 57 -3.44 -5.46 12.75
CA CYS A 57 -2.62 -6.51 12.14
C CYS A 57 -3.00 -7.94 12.59
N SER A 58 -4.11 -8.11 13.31
CA SER A 58 -4.67 -9.45 13.55
C SER A 58 -5.21 -10.06 12.25
N LEU A 59 -5.18 -11.40 12.13
CA LEU A 59 -5.72 -12.09 10.95
C LEU A 59 -7.18 -11.71 10.62
N PRO A 60 -8.11 -11.60 11.60
CA PRO A 60 -9.46 -11.11 11.34
C PRO A 60 -9.51 -9.67 10.82
N ALA A 61 -8.63 -8.78 11.28
CA ALA A 61 -8.57 -7.39 10.83
C ALA A 61 -7.93 -7.25 9.43
N LEU A 62 -6.91 -8.05 9.14
CA LEU A 62 -6.19 -8.02 7.86
C LEU A 62 -7.01 -8.60 6.71
N ARG A 63 -7.76 -9.69 6.96
CA ARG A 63 -8.52 -10.39 5.92
C ARG A 63 -9.41 -9.46 5.06
N PRO A 64 -10.30 -8.61 5.62
CA PRO A 64 -11.13 -7.73 4.81
C PRO A 64 -10.29 -6.70 4.03
N THR A 65 -9.25 -6.15 4.65
CA THR A 65 -8.35 -5.17 4.01
C THR A 65 -7.63 -5.76 2.80
N VAL A 66 -7.00 -6.93 2.98
CA VAL A 66 -6.28 -7.64 1.91
C VAL A 66 -7.25 -8.06 0.80
N LEU A 67 -8.41 -8.62 1.14
CA LEU A 67 -9.40 -9.02 0.14
C LEU A 67 -9.92 -7.81 -0.65
N SER A 68 -10.19 -6.69 0.02
CA SER A 68 -10.62 -5.46 -0.65
C SER A 68 -9.56 -4.96 -1.64
N SER A 69 -8.28 -4.92 -1.24
CA SER A 69 -7.18 -4.54 -2.14
C SER A 69 -7.04 -5.50 -3.32
N LEU A 70 -7.17 -6.81 -3.10
CA LEU A 70 -7.12 -7.81 -4.17
C LEU A 70 -8.31 -7.69 -5.13
N CYS A 71 -9.53 -7.45 -4.61
CA CYS A 71 -10.71 -7.18 -5.43
C CYS A 71 -10.50 -5.94 -6.29
N GLN A 72 -10.04 -4.83 -5.70
CA GLN A 72 -9.75 -3.60 -6.44
C GLN A 72 -8.71 -3.84 -7.54
N LEU A 73 -7.61 -4.52 -7.24
CA LEU A 73 -6.59 -4.88 -8.21
C LEU A 73 -7.18 -5.73 -9.35
N SER A 74 -8.05 -6.68 -9.02
CA SER A 74 -8.67 -7.54 -10.02
C SER A 74 -9.61 -6.80 -10.99
N THR A 75 -10.25 -5.71 -10.54
CA THR A 75 -11.17 -4.91 -11.36
C THR A 75 -10.51 -3.71 -12.04
N SER A 76 -9.35 -3.26 -11.55
CA SER A 76 -8.66 -2.06 -12.07
C SER A 76 -7.48 -2.39 -12.98
N THR A 77 -7.10 -3.66 -13.09
CA THR A 77 -5.97 -4.11 -13.89
C THR A 77 -6.37 -5.24 -14.83
N SER A 78 -5.47 -5.61 -15.74
CA SER A 78 -5.68 -6.74 -16.63
C SER A 78 -5.29 -8.08 -15.99
N ILE A 79 -5.05 -8.14 -14.67
CA ILE A 79 -4.49 -9.33 -14.01
C ILE A 79 -5.32 -10.61 -14.23
N LEU A 80 -6.64 -10.50 -14.36
CA LEU A 80 -7.53 -11.65 -14.59
C LEU A 80 -7.74 -11.98 -16.08
N THR A 81 -7.48 -11.04 -16.98
CA THR A 81 -7.75 -11.18 -18.42
C THR A 81 -6.47 -11.44 -19.21
N ASP A 82 -5.43 -10.66 -18.95
CA ASP A 82 -4.10 -10.80 -19.53
C ASP A 82 -3.01 -10.41 -18.50
N PRO A 83 -2.49 -11.38 -17.72
CA PRO A 83 -1.44 -11.15 -16.73
C PRO A 83 -0.11 -10.67 -17.32
N SER A 84 0.12 -10.86 -18.63
CA SER A 84 1.39 -10.49 -19.27
C SER A 84 1.60 -8.98 -19.35
N LEU A 85 0.51 -8.20 -19.26
CA LEU A 85 0.51 -6.72 -19.28
C LEU A 85 0.85 -6.10 -17.91
N MET A 86 0.82 -6.90 -16.84
CA MET A 86 1.03 -6.41 -15.47
C MET A 86 2.36 -5.67 -15.24
N PRO A 87 3.51 -6.11 -15.79
CA PRO A 87 4.77 -5.39 -15.65
C PRO A 87 4.67 -3.97 -16.21
N GLU A 88 4.12 -3.81 -17.40
CA GLU A 88 3.96 -2.50 -18.04
C GLU A 88 2.95 -1.63 -17.30
N GLN A 89 1.81 -2.19 -16.88
CA GLN A 89 0.80 -1.48 -16.09
C GLN A 89 1.38 -0.95 -14.77
N ALA A 90 2.17 -1.77 -14.07
CA ALA A 90 2.83 -1.38 -12.82
C ALA A 90 3.86 -0.26 -13.05
N MET A 91 4.69 -0.36 -14.08
CA MET A 91 5.66 0.68 -14.44
C MET A 91 4.96 1.99 -14.80
N GLN A 92 3.94 1.94 -15.66
CA GLN A 92 3.17 3.13 -16.04
C GLN A 92 2.48 3.77 -14.83
N ALA A 93 1.95 2.98 -13.90
CA ALA A 93 1.29 3.50 -12.70
C ALA A 93 2.26 4.31 -11.81
N VAL A 94 3.50 3.86 -11.65
CA VAL A 94 4.49 4.56 -10.82
C VAL A 94 5.21 5.71 -11.54
N THR A 95 5.23 5.71 -12.88
CA THR A 95 5.80 6.81 -13.68
C THR A 95 4.77 7.91 -13.96
N ARG A 96 3.49 7.58 -14.18
CA ARG A 96 2.41 8.58 -14.36
C ARG A 96 1.97 9.18 -13.03
N GLY A 97 2.14 8.46 -11.91
CA GLY A 97 1.78 8.92 -10.57
C GLY A 97 2.51 10.18 -10.09
N GLU A 98 3.60 10.59 -10.76
CA GLU A 98 4.28 11.87 -10.50
C GLU A 98 3.49 13.10 -10.96
N SER A 99 2.39 12.93 -11.71
CA SER A 99 1.59 14.05 -12.27
C SER A 99 0.09 13.99 -11.98
N GLY A 100 -0.40 13.06 -11.15
CA GLY A 100 -1.85 12.81 -11.04
C GLY A 100 -2.29 12.36 -9.65
N ASN A 101 -2.16 13.22 -8.66
CA ASN A 101 -2.80 13.04 -7.35
C ASN A 101 -4.30 13.34 -7.48
N ASN A 102 -5.08 12.40 -8.02
CA ASN A 102 -6.53 12.31 -7.84
C ASN A 102 -7.08 11.09 -8.60
N PHE A 103 -7.21 9.94 -7.94
CA PHE A 103 -8.34 9.04 -8.18
C PHE A 103 -8.66 8.39 -6.82
N TYR A 104 -9.77 8.87 -6.28
CA TYR A 104 -10.59 8.46 -5.12
C TYR A 104 -10.07 7.33 -4.22
#